data_AF-A0A6S6RD15-F1
#
_entry.id   AF-A0A6S6RD15-F1
#
_cell.length_a   1.000
_cell.length_b   1.000
_cell.length_c   1.000
_cell.angle_alpha   90.00
_cell.angle_beta   90.00
_cell.angle_gamma   90.00
#
_symmetry.space_group_name_H-M   'P 1'
#
loop_
_entity.id
_entity.type
_entity.pdbx_description
1 polymer ?
#
loop_
_entity_poly.entity_id
_entity_poly.type
_entity_poly.pdbx_seq_one_letter_code
_entity_poly.pdbx_strand_id
1 'polypeptide(L)'
;MKLKYPIESFALLFVIASDTLRNSLVFGSLFLVLLLCGFVIRDFCEPINTPLIQKLILWISLPSLTYVLFNLVYFYILKEELTPQNILLLLITGGYMAMFYAAGLKDTFLETVPPEITETKDTLWDVLKENLVAYSIFIAAGAVREFLSKGGLLGYTFIDSFFITNTFESLIAGFLFAGIGLSLVHYIINKGCTSRHNSLWVVLPVVLLYQPFTIENINEVISFLLSTTVSVLFIISVQKRLIFSCTSQGIKKIPIELVSMGFIYMILKAF
;
A
#
# COMPACT_ATOMS: atom_id res chain seq x y z
N MET A 1 -17.88 4.37 12.96
CA MET A 1 -17.61 4.49 11.51
C MET A 1 -17.27 3.11 10.98
N LYS A 2 -17.89 2.64 9.88
CA LYS A 2 -17.49 1.38 9.25
C LYS A 2 -16.03 1.47 8.83
N LEU A 3 -15.17 0.61 9.37
CA LEU A 3 -13.77 0.50 8.99
C LEU A 3 -13.67 0.23 7.48
N LYS A 4 -13.17 1.22 6.73
CA LYS A 4 -12.79 1.08 5.32
C LYS A 4 -11.51 0.26 5.27
N TYR A 5 -11.34 -0.78 4.44
CA TYR A 5 -10.07 -1.52 4.36
C TYR A 5 -8.80 -0.59 4.39
N PRO A 6 -7.63 -1.02 4.93
CA PRO A 6 -6.46 -0.16 5.08
C PRO A 6 -5.85 0.21 3.73
N ILE A 7 -6.34 1.29 3.13
CA ILE A 7 -6.00 1.74 1.77
C ILE A 7 -4.51 1.99 1.64
N GLU A 8 -3.87 2.65 2.61
CA GLU A 8 -2.44 2.98 2.57
C GLU A 8 -1.55 1.73 2.61
N SER A 9 -1.88 0.76 3.47
CA SER A 9 -1.15 -0.51 3.53
C SER A 9 -1.31 -1.30 2.23
N PHE A 10 -2.51 -1.38 1.67
CA PHE A 10 -2.73 -2.02 0.37
C PHE A 10 -1.99 -1.29 -0.74
N ALA A 11 -2.04 0.04 -0.79
CA ALA A 11 -1.34 0.81 -1.80
C ALA A 11 0.16 0.51 -1.81
N LEU A 12 0.78 0.47 -0.62
CA LEU A 12 2.20 0.17 -0.48
C LEU A 12 2.51 -1.28 -0.84
N LEU A 13 1.63 -2.23 -0.48
CA LEU A 13 1.72 -3.63 -0.89
C LEU A 13 1.64 -3.79 -2.41
N PHE A 14 0.71 -3.09 -3.06
CA PHE A 14 0.55 -3.05 -4.51
C PHE A 14 1.83 -2.58 -5.19
N VAL A 15 2.45 -1.50 -4.70
CA VAL A 15 3.67 -0.95 -5.32
C VAL A 15 4.83 -1.94 -5.27
N ILE A 16 5.00 -2.63 -4.13
CA ILE A 16 6.21 -3.41 -3.86
C ILE A 16 6.11 -4.86 -4.34
N ALA A 17 4.96 -5.48 -4.12
CA ALA A 17 4.82 -6.94 -4.24
C ALA A 17 3.91 -7.39 -5.39
N SER A 18 3.52 -6.48 -6.29
CA SER A 18 2.80 -6.84 -7.53
C SER A 18 3.70 -7.11 -8.74
N ASP A 19 5.00 -7.32 -8.52
CA ASP A 19 5.97 -7.61 -9.58
C ASP A 19 5.71 -8.97 -10.25
N THR A 20 5.45 -10.01 -9.45
CA THR A 20 5.15 -11.37 -9.92
C THR A 20 3.86 -11.91 -9.30
N LEU A 21 3.22 -12.86 -9.98
CA LEU A 21 2.04 -13.56 -9.49
C LEU A 21 2.37 -14.33 -8.20
N ARG A 22 3.54 -14.98 -8.15
CA ARG A 22 4.02 -15.70 -6.96
C ARG A 22 4.09 -14.76 -5.75
N ASN A 23 4.73 -13.61 -5.90
CA ASN A 23 4.82 -12.62 -4.82
C ASN A 23 3.45 -12.08 -4.46
N SER A 24 2.61 -11.73 -5.43
CA SER A 24 1.27 -11.21 -5.16
C SER A 24 0.40 -12.19 -4.36
N LEU A 25 0.50 -13.49 -4.67
CA LEU A 25 -0.25 -14.54 -3.97
C LEU A 25 0.23 -14.66 -2.52
N VAL A 26 1.54 -14.76 -2.31
CA VAL A 26 2.15 -14.92 -0.97
C VAL A 26 1.92 -13.67 -0.12
N PHE A 27 2.25 -12.49 -0.63
CA PHE A 27 2.12 -11.25 0.12
C PHE A 27 0.68 -10.92 0.45
N GLY A 28 -0.24 -11.10 -0.49
CA GLY A 28 -1.63 -10.77 -0.22
C GLY A 28 -2.31 -11.78 0.71
N SER A 29 -1.96 -13.07 0.65
CA SER A 29 -2.47 -14.06 1.61
C SER A 29 -1.95 -13.80 3.02
N LEU A 30 -0.67 -13.46 3.18
CA LEU A 30 -0.11 -13.05 4.46
C LEU A 30 -0.74 -11.76 4.96
N PHE A 31 -1.01 -10.81 4.08
CA PHE A 31 -1.68 -9.57 4.44
C PHE A 31 -3.09 -9.81 4.99
N LEU A 32 -3.84 -10.78 4.43
CA LEU A 32 -5.13 -11.20 4.98
C LEU A 32 -5.01 -11.87 6.36
N VAL A 33 -4.00 -12.71 6.56
CA VAL A 33 -3.72 -13.30 7.89
C VAL A 33 -3.36 -12.20 8.90
N LEU A 34 -2.56 -11.23 8.50
CA LEU A 34 -2.22 -10.06 9.30
C LEU A 34 -3.46 -9.25 9.69
N LEU A 35 -4.43 -9.10 8.77
CA LEU A 35 -5.69 -8.39 9.05
C LEU A 35 -6.51 -9.12 10.12
N LEU A 36 -6.54 -10.44 10.07
CA LEU A 36 -7.16 -11.25 11.12
C LEU A 36 -6.44 -11.08 12.45
N CYS A 37 -5.11 -11.18 12.47
CA CYS A 37 -4.31 -10.98 13.67
C CYS A 37 -4.51 -9.57 14.26
N GLY A 38 -4.54 -8.54 13.43
CA GLY A 38 -4.76 -7.15 13.86
C GLY A 38 -6.13 -6.93 14.48
N PHE A 39 -7.17 -7.58 13.94
CA PHE A 39 -8.50 -7.56 14.54
C PHE A 39 -8.50 -8.26 15.91
N VAL A 40 -7.88 -9.43 16.04
CA VAL A 40 -7.78 -10.16 17.32
C VAL A 40 -7.01 -9.35 18.37
N ILE A 41 -5.88 -8.73 18.00
CA ILE A 41 -5.10 -7.89 18.90
C ILE A 41 -5.92 -6.68 19.35
N ARG A 42 -6.65 -6.05 18.44
CA ARG A 42 -7.52 -4.91 18.77
C ARG A 42 -8.60 -5.32 19.77
N ASP A 43 -9.30 -6.42 19.53
CA ASP A 43 -10.36 -6.92 20.42
C ASP A 43 -9.80 -7.29 21.80
N PHE A 44 -8.59 -7.85 21.84
CA PHE A 44 -7.87 -8.11 23.10
C PHE A 44 -7.48 -6.83 23.85
N CYS A 45 -7.27 -5.73 23.13
CA CYS A 45 -6.93 -4.43 23.72
C CYS A 45 -8.16 -3.59 24.10
N GLU A 46 -9.35 -3.88 23.56
CA GLU A 46 -10.62 -3.22 23.87
C GLU A 46 -10.90 -3.06 25.39
N PRO A 47 -10.64 -4.05 26.27
CA PRO A 47 -10.85 -3.90 27.71
C PRO A 47 -9.89 -2.92 28.42
N ILE A 48 -8.83 -2.44 27.76
CA ILE A 48 -7.86 -1.52 28.35
C ILE A 48 -8.43 -0.09 28.33
N ASN A 49 -8.71 0.48 29.50
CA ASN A 49 -9.43 1.76 29.61
C ASN A 49 -8.66 3.01 29.08
N THR A 50 -7.39 2.86 28.71
CA THR A 50 -6.51 3.96 28.29
C THR A 50 -6.24 3.94 26.77
N PRO A 51 -6.75 4.93 26.00
CA PRO A 51 -6.65 4.91 24.54
C PRO A 51 -5.22 5.06 24.02
N LEU A 52 -4.34 5.75 24.77
CA LEU A 52 -2.93 5.89 24.41
C LEU A 52 -2.19 4.55 24.48
N ILE A 53 -2.46 3.74 25.50
CA ILE A 53 -1.82 2.44 25.69
C ILE A 53 -2.32 1.46 24.62
N GLN A 54 -3.64 1.45 24.35
CA GLN A 54 -4.19 0.66 23.24
C GLN A 54 -3.54 1.00 21.90
N LYS A 55 -3.40 2.31 21.60
CA LYS A 55 -2.72 2.76 20.38
C LYS A 55 -1.27 2.25 20.38
N LEU A 56 -0.49 2.49 21.44
CA LEU A 56 0.92 2.06 21.51
C LEU A 56 1.09 0.54 21.31
N ILE A 57 0.22 -0.28 21.91
CA ILE A 57 0.24 -1.74 21.73
C ILE A 57 0.04 -2.08 20.26
N LEU A 58 -0.94 -1.47 19.58
CA LEU A 58 -1.16 -1.68 18.15
C LEU A 58 0.03 -1.22 17.29
N TRP A 59 0.59 -0.04 17.59
CA TRP A 59 1.74 0.53 16.86
C TRP A 59 3.01 -0.33 16.97
N ILE A 60 3.19 -1.09 18.05
CA ILE A 60 4.37 -1.95 18.23
C ILE A 60 4.09 -3.37 17.71
N SER A 61 2.93 -3.94 18.09
CA SER A 61 2.62 -5.34 17.81
C SER A 61 2.44 -5.62 16.32
N LEU A 62 1.71 -4.77 15.60
CA LEU A 62 1.39 -5.03 14.19
C LEU A 62 2.64 -4.97 13.28
N PRO A 63 3.49 -3.93 13.33
CA PRO A 63 4.75 -3.95 12.57
C PRO A 63 5.67 -5.10 12.96
N SER A 64 5.74 -5.43 14.26
CA SER A 64 6.55 -6.58 14.71
C SER A 64 6.03 -7.89 14.10
N LEU A 65 4.71 -8.07 14.09
CA LEU A 65 4.07 -9.25 13.55
C LEU A 65 4.20 -9.32 12.02
N THR A 66 4.11 -8.19 11.31
CA THR A 66 4.41 -8.16 9.87
C THR A 66 5.85 -8.60 9.60
N TYR A 67 6.83 -8.05 10.31
CA TYR A 67 8.23 -8.45 10.15
C TYR A 67 8.44 -9.95 10.37
N VAL A 68 7.93 -10.49 11.48
CA VAL A 68 8.11 -11.90 11.83
C VAL A 68 7.45 -12.82 10.80
N LEU A 69 6.19 -12.57 10.43
CA LEU A 69 5.49 -13.43 9.48
C LEU A 69 6.12 -13.38 8.08
N PHE A 70 6.43 -12.20 7.57
CA PHE A 70 7.04 -12.07 6.25
C PHE A 70 8.44 -12.68 6.21
N ASN A 71 9.26 -12.46 7.24
CA ASN A 71 10.60 -13.04 7.29
C ASN A 71 10.57 -14.57 7.38
N LEU A 72 9.67 -15.14 8.19
CA LEU A 72 9.49 -16.59 8.27
C LEU A 72 9.09 -17.16 6.92
N VAL A 73 8.10 -16.57 6.24
CA VAL A 73 7.63 -17.09 4.96
C VAL A 73 8.68 -16.94 3.86
N TYR A 74 9.41 -15.82 3.82
CA TYR A 74 10.49 -15.64 2.85
C TYR A 74 11.59 -16.67 3.02
N PHE A 75 12.05 -16.86 4.25
CA PHE A 75 13.12 -17.78 4.56
C PHE A 75 12.71 -19.24 4.32
N TYR A 76 11.53 -19.64 4.79
CA TYR A 76 11.09 -21.05 4.73
C TYR A 76 10.43 -21.45 3.40
N ILE A 77 9.59 -20.58 2.82
CA ILE A 77 8.80 -20.92 1.62
C ILE A 77 9.50 -20.44 0.35
N LEU A 78 9.96 -19.18 0.32
CA LEU A 78 10.60 -18.64 -0.88
C LEU A 78 12.08 -19.02 -0.99
N LYS A 79 12.74 -19.36 0.12
CA LYS A 79 14.18 -19.60 0.22
C LYS A 79 15.00 -18.39 -0.25
N GLU A 80 14.45 -17.20 -0.06
CA GLU A 80 15.05 -15.93 -0.44
C GLU A 80 15.21 -15.06 0.81
N GLU A 81 16.26 -14.25 0.83
CA GLU A 81 16.46 -13.27 1.89
C GLU A 81 15.79 -11.95 1.53
N LEU A 82 15.07 -11.36 2.50
CA LEU A 82 14.48 -10.04 2.32
C LEU A 82 15.60 -8.99 2.32
N THR A 83 15.60 -8.13 1.29
CA THR A 83 16.48 -6.97 1.28
C THR A 83 16.13 -6.01 2.43
N PRO A 84 17.11 -5.27 2.98
CA PRO A 84 16.84 -4.33 4.08
C PRO A 84 15.80 -3.26 3.71
N GLN A 85 15.75 -2.85 2.43
CA GLN A 85 14.74 -1.93 1.91
C GLN A 85 13.33 -2.53 1.99
N ASN A 86 13.15 -3.79 1.57
CA ASN A 86 11.86 -4.48 1.63
C ASN A 86 11.41 -4.69 3.09
N ILE A 87 12.34 -5.01 3.99
CA ILE A 87 12.05 -5.13 5.43
C ILE A 87 11.47 -3.83 5.98
N LEU A 88 12.12 -2.69 5.69
CA LEU A 88 11.65 -1.38 6.15
C LEU A 88 10.27 -1.04 5.59
N LEU A 89 10.03 -1.31 4.30
CA LEU A 89 8.72 -1.07 3.71
C LEU A 89 7.63 -1.96 4.30
N LEU A 90 7.94 -3.23 4.60
CA LEU A 90 7.00 -4.14 5.25
C LEU A 90 6.69 -3.72 6.69
N LEU A 91 7.67 -3.21 7.43
CA LEU A 91 7.43 -2.59 8.73
C LEU A 91 6.48 -1.39 8.61
N ILE A 92 6.67 -0.56 7.60
CA ILE A 92 5.81 0.61 7.32
C ILE A 92 4.40 0.16 6.91
N THR A 93 4.23 -0.91 6.11
CA THR A 93 2.89 -1.47 5.82
C THR A 93 2.15 -1.87 7.10
N GLY A 94 2.84 -2.53 8.03
CA GLY A 94 2.32 -2.91 9.35
C GLY A 94 2.01 -1.70 10.22
N GLY A 95 2.79 -0.62 10.09
CA GLY A 95 2.53 0.65 10.77
C GLY A 95 1.25 1.32 10.29
N TYR A 96 1.02 1.37 8.97
CA TYR A 96 -0.23 1.90 8.42
C TYR A 96 -1.44 1.05 8.80
N MET A 97 -1.24 -0.25 8.91
CA MET A 97 -2.25 -1.17 9.39
C MET A 97 -2.58 -0.93 10.87
N ALA A 98 -1.57 -0.68 11.71
CA ALA A 98 -1.76 -0.27 13.10
C ALA A 98 -2.52 1.05 13.20
N MET A 99 -2.14 2.04 12.40
CA MET A 99 -2.83 3.33 12.34
C MET A 99 -4.30 3.17 11.94
N PHE A 100 -4.58 2.26 11.01
CA PHE A 100 -5.93 1.92 10.59
C PHE A 100 -6.79 1.36 11.74
N TYR A 101 -6.30 0.35 12.46
CA TYR A 101 -7.02 -0.20 13.61
C TYR A 101 -7.12 0.81 14.77
N ALA A 102 -6.08 1.61 14.99
CA ALA A 102 -6.03 2.66 15.98
C ALA A 102 -7.05 3.79 15.71
N ALA A 103 -7.31 4.11 14.45
CA ALA A 103 -8.33 5.08 14.05
C ALA A 103 -9.77 4.52 14.17
N GLY A 104 -9.91 3.19 14.18
CA GLY A 104 -11.19 2.51 14.44
C GLY A 104 -11.56 2.45 15.93
N LEU A 105 -10.62 2.66 16.84
CA LEU A 105 -10.91 2.86 18.27
C LEU A 105 -11.56 4.24 18.42
N LYS A 106 -12.75 4.31 19.04
CA LYS A 106 -13.49 5.57 19.25
C LYS A 106 -12.53 6.63 19.79
N ASP A 107 -12.30 7.70 19.03
CA ASP A 107 -11.69 8.92 19.55
C ASP A 107 -12.71 9.54 20.53
N THR A 108 -12.59 9.22 21.82
CA THR A 108 -13.39 9.85 22.90
C THR A 108 -13.00 11.30 23.19
N PHE A 109 -12.11 11.91 22.40
CA PHE A 109 -11.48 13.18 22.79
C PHE A 109 -11.74 14.39 21.91
N LEU A 110 -12.24 14.29 20.68
CA LEU A 110 -12.57 15.48 19.89
C LEU A 110 -13.77 15.25 18.97
N GLU A 111 -14.64 16.27 18.98
CA GLU A 111 -15.80 16.53 18.11
C GLU A 111 -17.17 16.02 18.59
N THR A 112 -17.87 16.98 19.19
CA THR A 112 -19.31 17.21 19.20
C THR A 112 -19.96 16.93 17.83
N VAL A 113 -20.26 15.67 17.53
CA VAL A 113 -21.14 15.28 16.42
C VAL A 113 -22.38 14.60 17.00
N PRO A 114 -23.61 15.04 16.65
CA PRO A 114 -24.83 14.52 17.24
C PRO A 114 -25.00 13.01 16.97
N PRO A 115 -25.69 12.30 17.88
CA PRO A 115 -25.70 10.84 17.95
C PRO A 115 -26.72 10.28 16.96
N GLU A 116 -26.35 10.15 15.69
CA GLU A 116 -27.23 9.50 14.70
C GLU A 116 -26.47 8.64 13.70
N ILE A 117 -25.63 7.72 14.19
CA ILE A 117 -25.27 6.52 13.41
C ILE A 117 -25.18 5.35 14.38
N THR A 118 -26.20 4.50 14.33
CA THR A 118 -26.30 3.15 14.89
C THR A 118 -24.95 2.46 15.07
N GLU A 119 -24.67 2.06 16.31
CA GLU A 119 -23.54 1.22 16.70
C GLU A 119 -23.69 -0.20 16.14
N THR A 120 -23.50 -0.38 14.83
CA THR A 120 -23.16 -1.72 14.31
C THR A 120 -21.68 -1.95 14.61
N LYS A 121 -21.40 -2.83 15.59
CA LYS A 121 -20.08 -3.44 15.78
C LYS A 121 -19.70 -4.07 14.44
N ASP A 122 -18.72 -3.51 13.75
CA ASP A 122 -18.27 -4.02 12.44
C ASP A 122 -17.93 -5.50 12.61
N THR A 123 -18.61 -6.38 11.89
CA THR A 123 -18.31 -7.81 11.98
C THR A 123 -17.00 -8.09 11.26
N LEU A 124 -16.17 -8.99 11.81
CA LEU A 124 -14.93 -9.47 11.18
C LEU A 124 -15.18 -9.84 9.70
N TRP A 125 -16.34 -10.42 9.40
CA TRP A 125 -16.78 -10.78 8.07
C TRP A 125 -16.89 -9.61 7.09
N ASP A 126 -17.39 -8.45 7.53
CA ASP A 126 -17.52 -7.27 6.67
C ASP A 126 -16.15 -6.70 6.30
N VAL A 127 -15.26 -6.62 7.29
CA VAL A 127 -13.86 -6.22 7.08
C VAL A 127 -13.17 -7.19 6.13
N LEU A 128 -13.32 -8.50 6.35
CA LEU A 128 -12.65 -9.51 5.52
C LEU A 128 -13.13 -9.48 4.07
N LYS A 129 -14.43 -9.31 3.82
CA LYS A 129 -14.98 -9.22 2.46
C LYS A 129 -14.37 -8.07 1.66
N GLU A 130 -14.27 -6.89 2.25
CA GLU A 130 -13.69 -5.71 1.58
C GLU A 130 -12.20 -5.91 1.26
N ASN A 131 -11.45 -6.51 2.19
CA ASN A 131 -10.04 -6.83 1.99
C ASN A 131 -9.83 -7.95 0.95
N LEU A 132 -10.76 -8.90 0.85
CA LEU A 132 -10.70 -9.99 -0.12
C LEU A 132 -10.90 -9.49 -1.56
N VAL A 133 -11.76 -8.47 -1.74
CA VAL A 133 -11.89 -7.77 -3.03
C VAL A 133 -10.55 -7.10 -3.40
N ALA A 134 -9.94 -6.36 -2.46
CA ALA A 134 -8.63 -5.74 -2.69
C ALA A 134 -7.53 -6.76 -3.02
N TYR A 135 -7.52 -7.89 -2.30
CA TYR A 135 -6.60 -9.00 -2.57
C TYR A 135 -6.80 -9.62 -3.95
N SER A 136 -8.04 -9.82 -4.39
CA SER A 136 -8.31 -10.39 -5.72
C SER A 136 -7.78 -9.53 -6.85
N ILE A 137 -7.93 -8.21 -6.75
CA ILE A 137 -7.40 -7.25 -7.73
C ILE A 137 -5.87 -7.19 -7.66
N PHE A 138 -5.30 -7.32 -6.46
CA PHE A 138 -3.84 -7.38 -6.28
C PHE A 138 -3.21 -8.58 -6.98
N ILE A 139 -3.79 -9.78 -6.83
CA ILE A 139 -3.34 -10.98 -7.55
C ILE A 139 -3.46 -10.79 -9.06
N ALA A 140 -4.59 -10.25 -9.53
CA ALA A 140 -4.79 -10.00 -10.95
C ALA A 140 -3.75 -9.02 -11.51
N ALA A 141 -3.40 -7.97 -10.76
CA ALA A 141 -2.34 -7.04 -11.13
C ALA A 141 -0.98 -7.73 -11.25
N GLY A 142 -0.62 -8.60 -10.29
CA GLY A 142 0.60 -9.39 -10.34
C GLY A 142 0.66 -10.34 -11.54
N ALA A 143 -0.45 -11.03 -11.85
CA ALA A 143 -0.54 -11.90 -13.03
C ALA A 143 -0.33 -11.12 -14.33
N VAL A 144 -1.03 -9.98 -14.48
CA VAL A 144 -0.90 -9.15 -15.69
C VAL A 144 0.51 -8.58 -15.81
N ARG A 145 1.11 -8.11 -14.71
CA ARG A 145 2.47 -7.57 -14.71
C ARG A 145 3.51 -8.63 -15.07
N GLU A 146 3.42 -9.82 -14.49
CA GLU A 146 4.33 -10.92 -14.83
C GLU A 146 4.18 -11.35 -16.29
N PHE A 147 2.94 -11.45 -16.78
CA PHE A 147 2.65 -11.81 -18.15
C PHE A 147 3.20 -10.79 -19.15
N LEU A 148 3.04 -9.48 -18.90
CA LEU A 148 3.60 -8.43 -19.75
C LEU A 148 5.12 -8.32 -19.67
N SER A 149 5.71 -8.73 -18.53
CA SER A 149 7.15 -8.64 -18.29
C SER A 149 7.94 -9.83 -18.84
N LYS A 150 7.38 -11.05 -18.75
CA LYS A 150 8.08 -12.31 -19.12
C LYS A 150 7.35 -13.14 -20.17
N GLY A 151 6.13 -12.75 -20.59
CA GLY A 151 5.31 -13.57 -21.49
C GLY A 151 4.82 -14.87 -20.85
N GLY A 152 4.83 -14.94 -19.52
CA GLY A 152 4.65 -16.15 -18.74
C GLY A 152 3.95 -15.91 -17.40
N LEU A 153 3.57 -16.99 -16.73
CA LEU A 153 3.06 -16.95 -15.35
C LEU A 153 3.76 -18.01 -14.51
N LEU A 154 4.08 -17.67 -13.26
CA LEU A 154 4.75 -18.56 -12.30
C LEU A 154 6.09 -19.12 -12.84
N GLY A 155 6.79 -18.31 -13.66
CA GLY A 155 8.04 -18.72 -14.30
C GLY A 155 7.89 -19.63 -15.52
N TYR A 156 6.67 -20.00 -15.93
CA TYR A 156 6.44 -20.70 -17.19
C TYR A 156 6.16 -19.71 -18.30
N THR A 157 7.02 -19.65 -19.32
CA THR A 157 6.85 -18.81 -20.49
C THR A 157 5.85 -19.45 -21.47
N PHE A 158 4.86 -18.67 -21.90
CA PHE A 158 3.87 -19.11 -22.89
C PHE A 158 4.11 -18.47 -24.26
N ILE A 159 4.63 -17.24 -24.27
CA ILE A 159 4.83 -16.43 -25.47
C ILE A 159 6.18 -15.76 -25.35
N ASP A 160 7.04 -15.93 -26.35
CA ASP A 160 8.21 -15.08 -26.57
C ASP A 160 7.90 -14.11 -27.70
N SER A 161 7.56 -12.87 -27.37
CA SER A 161 7.22 -11.81 -28.33
C SER A 161 7.97 -10.52 -28.04
N PHE A 162 8.12 -9.69 -29.07
CA PHE A 162 8.87 -8.43 -29.01
C PHE A 162 8.26 -7.34 -28.10
N PHE A 163 7.00 -7.51 -27.66
CA PHE A 163 6.31 -6.55 -26.79
C PHE A 163 6.58 -6.79 -25.29
N ILE A 164 7.27 -7.87 -24.94
CA ILE A 164 7.60 -8.25 -23.56
C ILE A 164 8.75 -7.37 -23.07
N THR A 165 8.55 -6.67 -21.96
CA THR A 165 9.57 -5.77 -21.40
C THR A 165 9.68 -5.89 -19.88
N ASN A 166 10.91 -6.02 -19.38
CA ASN A 166 11.20 -6.07 -17.94
C ASN A 166 10.78 -4.79 -17.19
N THR A 167 10.40 -3.73 -17.91
CA THR A 167 9.87 -2.48 -17.36
C THR A 167 8.58 -2.71 -16.56
N PHE A 168 7.79 -3.74 -16.89
CA PHE A 168 6.56 -4.06 -16.16
C PHE A 168 6.80 -4.67 -14.77
N GLU A 169 7.99 -5.20 -14.50
CA GLU A 169 8.44 -5.60 -13.16
C GLU A 169 8.95 -4.41 -12.32
N SER A 170 9.25 -3.28 -12.96
CA SER A 170 9.80 -2.11 -12.26
C SER A 170 8.78 -1.42 -11.32
N LEU A 171 9.32 -0.63 -10.38
CA LEU A 171 8.54 0.19 -9.46
C LEU A 171 7.60 1.20 -10.15
N ILE A 172 7.96 1.66 -11.36
CA ILE A 172 7.11 2.53 -12.19
C ILE A 172 5.78 1.84 -12.48
N ALA A 173 5.85 0.60 -12.95
CA ALA A 173 4.65 -0.20 -13.20
C ALA A 173 3.91 -0.49 -11.88
N GLY A 174 4.63 -0.74 -10.79
CA GLY A 174 4.03 -0.88 -9.46
C GLY A 174 3.13 0.29 -9.07
N PHE A 175 3.59 1.53 -9.24
CA PHE A 175 2.77 2.73 -8.99
C PHE A 175 1.56 2.85 -9.91
N LEU A 176 1.72 2.57 -11.20
CA LEU A 176 0.62 2.62 -12.17
C LEU A 176 -0.47 1.58 -11.84
N PHE A 177 -0.07 0.33 -11.60
CA PHE A 177 -0.99 -0.75 -11.26
C PHE A 177 -1.59 -0.59 -9.86
N ALA A 178 -0.88 -0.01 -8.90
CA ALA A 178 -1.44 0.35 -7.60
C ALA A 178 -2.59 1.36 -7.75
N GLY A 179 -2.37 2.40 -8.56
CA GLY A 179 -3.38 3.41 -8.80
C GLY A 179 -4.61 2.88 -9.55
N ILE A 180 -4.39 2.12 -10.63
CA ILE A 180 -5.48 1.48 -11.40
C ILE A 180 -6.21 0.45 -10.54
N GLY A 181 -5.48 -0.43 -9.85
CA GLY A 181 -6.02 -1.48 -9.00
C GLY A 181 -6.88 -0.92 -7.88
N LEU A 182 -6.39 0.07 -7.13
CA LEU A 182 -7.18 0.71 -6.07
C LEU A 182 -8.42 1.43 -6.60
N SER A 183 -8.35 2.00 -7.81
CA SER A 183 -9.53 2.62 -8.42
C SER A 183 -10.63 1.60 -8.71
N LEU A 184 -10.26 0.39 -9.16
CA LEU A 184 -11.17 -0.73 -9.35
C LEU A 184 -11.73 -1.22 -8.02
N VAL A 185 -10.90 -1.31 -6.97
CA VAL A 185 -11.36 -1.70 -5.62
C VAL A 185 -12.43 -0.73 -5.13
N HIS A 186 -12.19 0.58 -5.22
CA HIS A 186 -13.18 1.58 -4.81
C HIS A 186 -14.46 1.52 -5.64
N TYR A 187 -14.34 1.24 -6.94
CA TYR A 187 -15.49 1.09 -7.82
C TYR A 187 -16.35 -0.12 -7.40
N ILE A 188 -15.74 -1.28 -7.16
CA ILE A 188 -16.46 -2.51 -6.77
C ILE A 188 -17.08 -2.39 -5.38
N ILE A 189 -16.35 -1.82 -4.42
CA ILE A 189 -16.83 -1.66 -3.04
C ILE A 189 -17.85 -0.49 -2.97
N ASN A 190 -17.98 0.30 -4.05
CA ASN A 190 -18.84 1.48 -4.15
C ASN A 190 -18.63 2.45 -2.97
N LYS A 191 -17.38 2.57 -2.52
CA LYS A 191 -16.96 3.43 -1.42
C LYS A 191 -15.81 4.32 -1.90
N GLY A 192 -16.00 5.63 -1.83
CA GLY A 192 -14.96 6.60 -2.17
C GLY A 192 -13.93 6.83 -1.05
N CYS A 193 -12.76 7.35 -1.44
CA CYS A 193 -11.74 7.83 -0.50
C CYS A 193 -12.21 9.07 0.26
N THR A 194 -12.27 8.96 1.59
CA THR A 194 -12.48 10.12 2.49
C THR A 194 -11.27 11.04 2.51
N SER A 195 -11.44 12.30 2.93
CA SER A 195 -10.41 13.36 2.90
C SER A 195 -9.26 13.19 3.90
N ARG A 196 -9.29 12.12 4.71
CA ARG A 196 -8.26 11.80 5.70
C ARG A 196 -7.04 11.09 5.11
N HIS A 197 -7.19 10.44 3.96
CA HIS A 197 -6.14 9.64 3.33
C HIS A 197 -5.28 10.51 2.42
N ASN A 198 -3.96 10.53 2.66
CA ASN A 198 -3.00 11.33 1.89
C ASN A 198 -1.98 10.39 1.24
N SER A 199 -1.86 10.41 -0.09
CA SER A 199 -0.94 9.50 -0.80
C SER A 199 0.53 9.74 -0.48
N LEU A 200 0.89 10.91 0.06
CA LEU A 200 2.25 11.21 0.49
C LEU A 200 2.76 10.18 1.50
N TRP A 201 1.89 9.65 2.37
CA TRP A 201 2.28 8.59 3.30
C TRP A 201 2.71 7.31 2.56
N VAL A 202 2.09 6.99 1.44
CA VAL A 202 2.47 5.80 0.65
C VAL A 202 3.71 6.08 -0.19
N VAL A 203 3.78 7.25 -0.82
CA VAL A 203 4.84 7.60 -1.78
C VAL A 203 6.17 7.88 -1.09
N LEU A 204 6.17 8.62 0.02
CA LEU A 204 7.39 9.05 0.72
C LEU A 204 8.33 7.90 1.13
N PRO A 205 7.87 6.82 1.80
CA PRO A 205 8.76 5.73 2.18
C PRO A 205 9.33 5.00 0.96
N VAL A 206 8.57 4.93 -0.12
CA VAL A 206 9.04 4.34 -1.38
C VAL A 206 10.11 5.22 -2.02
N VAL A 207 9.93 6.54 -2.09
CA VAL A 207 10.93 7.48 -2.63
C VAL A 207 12.22 7.49 -1.82
N LEU A 208 12.13 7.40 -0.50
CA LEU A 208 13.31 7.36 0.37
C LEU A 208 14.16 6.11 0.17
N LEU A 209 13.53 4.97 -0.12
CA LEU A 209 14.23 3.69 -0.25
C LEU A 209 14.58 3.36 -1.70
N TYR A 210 13.74 3.80 -2.64
CA TYR A 210 13.92 3.65 -4.08
C TYR A 210 13.97 5.02 -4.73
N GLN A 211 15.20 5.54 -4.80
CA GLN A 211 15.49 6.82 -5.44
C GLN A 211 15.14 6.75 -6.93
N PRO A 212 14.38 7.73 -7.46
CA PRO A 212 14.00 7.75 -8.88
C PRO A 212 15.18 8.02 -9.82
N PHE A 213 16.18 8.78 -9.37
CA PHE A 213 17.39 9.10 -10.12
C PHE A 213 18.57 9.37 -9.17
N THR A 214 19.79 9.21 -9.69
CA THR A 214 21.05 9.46 -8.98
C THR A 214 21.97 10.32 -9.84
N ILE A 215 22.61 11.33 -9.25
CA ILE A 215 23.55 12.21 -9.97
C ILE A 215 24.98 11.74 -9.70
N GLU A 216 25.61 11.09 -10.68
CA GLU A 216 26.91 10.41 -10.52
C GLU A 216 28.06 11.35 -10.11
N ASN A 217 27.99 12.64 -10.47
CA ASN A 217 29.08 13.60 -10.25
C ASN A 217 28.96 14.41 -8.94
N ILE A 218 28.02 14.07 -8.06
CA ILE A 218 27.76 14.79 -6.80
C ILE A 218 27.89 13.82 -5.63
N ASN A 219 28.24 14.34 -4.44
CA ASN A 219 28.21 13.55 -3.21
C ASN A 219 26.86 12.81 -3.06
N GLU A 220 26.92 11.51 -2.74
CA GLU A 220 25.77 10.61 -2.61
C GLU A 220 24.67 11.18 -1.69
N VAL A 221 25.06 11.80 -0.57
CA VAL A 221 24.10 12.41 0.37
C VAL A 221 23.33 13.58 -0.26
N ILE A 222 24.02 14.40 -1.05
CA ILE A 222 23.41 15.55 -1.73
C ILE A 222 22.53 15.06 -2.89
N SER A 223 22.99 14.06 -3.64
CA SER A 223 22.19 13.40 -4.68
C SER A 223 20.90 12.83 -4.11
N PHE A 224 20.97 12.11 -2.98
CA PHE A 224 19.82 11.55 -2.28
C PHE A 224 18.82 12.64 -1.85
N LEU A 225 19.31 13.71 -1.21
CA LEU A 225 18.47 14.82 -0.75
C LEU A 225 17.77 15.52 -1.92
N LEU A 226 18.50 15.77 -3.02
CA LEU A 226 17.91 16.37 -4.23
C LEU A 226 16.88 15.45 -4.87
N SER A 227 17.20 14.17 -5.06
CA SER A 227 16.30 13.17 -5.66
C SER A 227 14.99 13.06 -4.89
N THR A 228 15.07 12.96 -3.57
CA THR A 228 13.90 12.92 -2.68
C THR A 228 13.11 14.22 -2.73
N THR A 229 13.79 15.38 -2.58
CA THR A 229 13.13 16.69 -2.52
C THR A 229 12.40 17.01 -3.82
N VAL A 230 13.04 16.79 -4.97
CA VAL A 230 12.45 17.02 -6.30
C VAL A 230 11.20 16.15 -6.49
N SER A 231 11.29 14.87 -6.14
CA SER A 231 10.18 13.92 -6.26
C SER A 231 9.00 14.30 -5.38
N VAL A 232 9.26 14.67 -4.12
CA VAL A 232 8.23 15.12 -3.17
C VAL A 232 7.58 16.42 -3.64
N LEU A 233 8.36 17.36 -4.19
CA LEU A 233 7.82 18.62 -4.71
C LEU A 233 6.91 18.38 -5.92
N PHE A 234 7.28 17.47 -6.83
CA PHE A 234 6.44 17.11 -7.97
C PHE A 234 5.10 16.51 -7.54
N ILE A 235 5.09 15.55 -6.61
CA ILE A 235 3.82 14.96 -6.16
C ILE A 235 2.94 15.97 -5.43
N ILE A 236 3.51 16.87 -4.61
CA ILE A 236 2.76 17.96 -3.96
C ILE A 236 2.15 18.90 -5.02
N SER A 237 2.91 19.22 -6.07
CA SER A 237 2.44 20.04 -7.19
C SER A 237 1.25 19.38 -7.91
N VAL A 238 1.34 18.08 -8.16
CA VAL A 238 0.28 17.29 -8.77
C VAL A 238 -0.97 17.23 -7.88
N GLN A 239 -0.80 16.97 -6.57
CA GLN A 239 -1.91 16.97 -5.61
C GLN A 239 -2.69 18.29 -5.62
N LYS A 240 -1.97 19.42 -5.59
CA LYS A 240 -2.61 20.76 -5.63
C LYS A 240 -3.42 20.98 -6.90
N ARG A 241 -2.98 20.45 -8.05
CA ARG A 241 -3.71 20.56 -9.33
C ARG A 241 -4.88 19.58 -9.43
N LEU A 242 -4.73 18.36 -8.91
CA LEU A 242 -5.75 17.31 -8.97
C LEU A 242 -7.01 17.63 -8.16
N ILE A 243 -6.93 18.51 -7.16
CA ILE A 243 -8.10 19.01 -6.40
C ILE A 243 -9.15 19.63 -7.33
N PHE A 244 -8.72 20.29 -8.41
CA PHE A 244 -9.59 20.96 -9.38
C PHE A 244 -10.09 20.04 -10.51
N SER A 245 -9.66 18.77 -10.53
CA SER A 245 -10.04 17.84 -11.59
C SER A 245 -11.44 17.23 -11.33
N CYS A 246 -12.26 17.17 -12.38
CA CYS A 246 -13.59 16.53 -12.36
C CYS A 246 -13.46 15.00 -12.47
N THR A 247 -12.84 14.37 -11.47
CA THR A 247 -12.69 12.90 -11.41
C THR A 247 -13.78 12.25 -10.56
N SER A 248 -14.17 11.02 -10.94
CA SER A 248 -15.12 10.21 -10.18
C SER A 248 -14.59 9.91 -8.77
N GLN A 249 -15.50 9.75 -7.80
CA GLN A 249 -15.17 9.58 -6.38
C GLN A 249 -14.29 8.35 -6.09
N GLY A 250 -14.32 7.31 -6.93
CA GLY A 250 -13.47 6.12 -6.81
C GLY A 250 -12.04 6.29 -7.35
N ILE A 251 -11.81 7.26 -8.23
CA ILE A 251 -10.52 7.55 -8.86
C ILE A 251 -9.77 8.67 -8.11
N LYS A 252 -10.50 9.54 -7.42
CA LYS A 252 -9.96 10.72 -6.74
C LYS A 252 -9.01 10.34 -5.58
N LYS A 253 -7.97 11.15 -5.37
CA LYS A 253 -6.92 11.04 -4.32
C LYS A 253 -5.90 9.93 -4.58
N ILE A 254 -5.74 8.99 -3.64
CA ILE A 254 -4.68 7.96 -3.66
C ILE A 254 -4.57 7.27 -5.03
N PRO A 255 -5.65 6.78 -5.68
CA PRO A 255 -5.52 6.07 -6.95
C PRO A 255 -4.86 6.92 -8.04
N ILE A 256 -5.38 8.12 -8.32
CA ILE A 256 -4.84 9.00 -9.36
C ILE A 256 -3.47 9.59 -9.00
N GLU A 257 -3.20 9.82 -7.71
CA GLU A 257 -1.91 10.30 -7.22
C GLU A 257 -0.81 9.24 -7.38
N LEU A 258 -1.11 7.95 -7.16
CA LEU A 258 -0.17 6.86 -7.43
C LEU A 258 0.10 6.67 -8.93
N VAL A 259 -0.94 6.75 -9.78
CA VAL A 259 -0.73 6.74 -11.24
C VAL A 259 0.19 7.89 -11.66
N SER A 260 -0.06 9.09 -11.13
CA SER A 260 0.78 10.26 -11.41
C SER A 260 2.21 10.06 -10.95
N MET A 261 2.40 9.42 -9.80
CA MET A 261 3.73 9.09 -9.30
C MET A 261 4.47 8.11 -10.22
N GLY A 262 3.77 7.13 -10.79
CA GLY A 262 4.35 6.25 -11.82
C GLY A 262 4.91 7.04 -13.02
N PHE A 263 4.15 8.02 -13.52
CA PHE A 263 4.63 8.91 -14.59
C PHE A 263 5.80 9.79 -14.15
N ILE A 264 5.77 10.34 -12.93
CA ILE A 264 6.89 11.13 -12.38
C ILE A 264 8.16 10.28 -12.32
N TYR A 265 8.09 9.05 -11.79
CA TYR A 265 9.23 8.13 -11.76
C TYR A 265 9.74 7.80 -13.17
N MET A 266 8.84 7.60 -14.13
CA MET A 266 9.22 7.32 -15.51
C MET A 266 9.99 8.48 -16.13
N ILE A 267 9.53 9.72 -15.90
CA ILE A 267 10.19 10.92 -16.40
C ILE A 267 11.54 11.12 -15.71
N LEU A 268 11.58 11.03 -14.38
CA LEU A 268 12.80 11.27 -13.60
C LEU A 268 13.88 10.22 -13.88
N LYS A 269 13.51 8.95 -14.08
CA LYS A 269 14.46 7.86 -14.37
C LYS A 269 15.05 7.95 -15.79
N ALA A 270 14.42 8.71 -16.69
CA ALA A 270 14.93 8.91 -18.04
C ALA A 270 16.12 9.89 -18.10
N PHE A 271 16.40 10.61 -17.01
CA PHE A 271 17.51 11.54 -16.85
C PHE A 271 18.62 10.93 -15.99
#